data_AF-A0A820DYD4-F1
#
_entry.id   AF-A0A820DYD4-F1
#
_cell.length_a   1.000
_cell.length_b   1.000
_cell.length_c   1.000
_cell.angle_alpha   90.00
_cell.angle_beta   90.00
_cell.angle_gamma   90.00
#
_symmetry.space_group_name_H-M   'P 1'
#
loop_
_entity.id
_entity.type
_entity.pdbx_description
1 polymer ?
#
loop_
_entity_poly.entity_id
_entity_poly.type
_entity_poly.pdbx_seq_one_letter_code
_entity_poly.pdbx_strand_id
1 'polypeptide(L)'
;MMPKSLRSLLATIICHCYPANPLQVFEDFKENMIEDFIQQGNSAEKSLKLCVNDIRRQIQQDGFDFNQFLRSYSFEDISDREDNLVNCTVNSNNLLWNDLNSYQLLGADTILKSIVGLNSQKCFYIDGPGGSGKTSLYRALIQKFIPIGKKD
;
A
#
# COMPACT_ATOMS: atom_id res chain seq x y z
N MET A 1 1.16 -12.42 -21.53
CA MET A 1 0.93 -11.17 -22.30
C MET A 1 1.76 -10.04 -21.69
N MET A 2 1.55 -8.75 -21.99
CA MET A 2 2.10 -7.63 -21.20
C MET A 2 0.96 -6.93 -20.42
N PRO A 3 0.54 -7.46 -19.25
CA PRO A 3 -0.70 -7.02 -18.58
C PRO A 3 -0.68 -5.55 -18.15
N LYS A 4 0.45 -5.10 -17.60
CA LYS A 4 0.64 -3.70 -17.20
C LYS A 4 0.48 -2.72 -18.37
N SER A 5 1.09 -3.04 -19.52
CA SER A 5 0.97 -2.20 -20.73
C SER A 5 -0.47 -2.14 -21.22
N LEU A 6 -1.23 -3.22 -21.10
CA LEU A 6 -2.65 -3.25 -21.47
C LEU A 6 -3.50 -2.38 -20.54
N ARG A 7 -3.25 -2.42 -19.22
CA ARG A 7 -3.88 -1.52 -18.24
C ARG A 7 -3.61 -0.05 -18.56
N SER A 8 -2.37 0.28 -18.91
CA SER A 8 -1.99 1.64 -19.31
C SER A 8 -2.61 2.09 -20.63
N LEU A 9 -2.64 1.22 -21.63
CA LEU A 9 -3.31 1.51 -22.90
C LEU A 9 -4.80 1.83 -22.67
N LEU A 10 -5.48 1.04 -21.84
CA LEU A 10 -6.89 1.29 -21.52
C LEU A 10 -7.09 2.63 -20.80
N ALA A 11 -6.24 2.96 -19.81
CA ALA A 11 -6.30 4.26 -19.13
C ALA A 11 -6.12 5.42 -20.13
N THR A 12 -5.13 5.34 -21.02
CA THR A 12 -4.90 6.34 -22.07
C THR A 12 -6.09 6.47 -23.02
N ILE A 13 -6.69 5.36 -23.46
CA ILE A 13 -7.90 5.38 -24.30
C ILE A 13 -9.05 6.07 -23.58
N ILE A 14 -9.26 5.76 -22.30
CA ILE A 14 -10.32 6.38 -21.49
C ILE A 14 -10.10 7.89 -21.37
N CYS A 15 -8.89 8.34 -21.06
CA CYS A 15 -8.57 9.75 -20.86
C CYS A 15 -8.56 10.58 -22.14
N HIS A 16 -8.11 10.02 -23.26
CA HIS A 16 -7.82 10.80 -24.48
C HIS A 16 -8.72 10.50 -25.67
N CYS A 17 -9.35 9.32 -25.71
CA CYS A 17 -10.11 8.87 -26.88
C CYS A 17 -11.63 8.80 -26.66
N TYR A 18 -12.10 8.98 -25.41
CA TYR A 18 -13.52 8.98 -25.05
C TYR A 18 -14.32 7.84 -25.72
N PRO A 19 -13.98 6.57 -25.45
CA PRO A 19 -14.64 5.44 -26.07
C PRO A 19 -16.15 5.46 -25.78
N ALA A 20 -16.96 5.04 -26.74
CA ALA A 20 -18.42 4.98 -26.57
C ALA A 20 -18.86 4.03 -25.45
N ASN A 21 -18.08 2.97 -25.19
CA ASN A 21 -18.35 2.01 -24.13
C ASN A 21 -17.04 1.55 -23.44
N PRO A 22 -16.47 2.34 -22.51
CA PRO A 22 -15.23 1.99 -21.81
C PRO A 22 -15.37 0.72 -20.97
N LEU A 23 -16.57 0.45 -20.44
CA LEU A 23 -16.86 -0.74 -19.64
C LEU A 23 -16.68 -2.02 -20.45
N GLN A 24 -17.23 -2.06 -21.67
CA GLN A 24 -17.10 -3.23 -22.54
C GLN A 24 -15.64 -3.52 -22.90
N VAL A 25 -14.85 -2.50 -23.22
CA VAL A 25 -13.41 -2.67 -23.49
C VAL A 25 -12.69 -3.23 -22.27
N PHE A 26 -13.05 -2.79 -21.06
CA PHE A 26 -12.50 -3.36 -19.84
C PHE A 26 -12.88 -4.84 -19.69
N GLU A 27 -14.16 -5.20 -19.88
CA GLU A 27 -14.65 -6.58 -19.78
C GLU A 27 -13.95 -7.54 -20.75
N ASP A 28 -13.79 -7.11 -22.00
CA ASP A 28 -13.22 -7.94 -23.08
C ASP A 28 -11.76 -8.33 -22.78
N PHE A 29 -11.03 -7.48 -22.05
CA PHE A 29 -9.59 -7.64 -21.81
C PHE A 29 -9.21 -7.85 -20.34
N LYS A 30 -10.18 -7.90 -19.41
CA LYS A 30 -9.90 -8.00 -17.96
C LYS A 30 -9.07 -9.22 -17.59
N GLU A 31 -9.32 -10.37 -18.22
CA GLU A 31 -8.59 -11.61 -17.93
C GLU A 31 -7.11 -11.48 -18.29
N ASN A 32 -6.80 -10.75 -19.36
CA ASN A 32 -5.43 -10.48 -19.75
C ASN A 32 -4.77 -9.38 -18.90
N MET A 33 -5.56 -8.42 -18.41
CA MET A 33 -5.07 -7.36 -17.53
C MET A 33 -4.78 -7.82 -16.11
N ILE A 34 -5.31 -8.97 -15.67
CA ILE A 34 -5.05 -9.52 -14.32
C ILE A 34 -3.97 -10.60 -14.29
N GLU A 35 -3.49 -11.05 -15.45
CA GLU A 35 -2.62 -12.22 -15.61
C GLU A 35 -1.35 -12.14 -14.72
N ASP A 36 -0.72 -10.97 -14.64
CA ASP A 36 0.49 -10.75 -13.82
C ASP A 36 0.20 -10.82 -12.31
N PHE A 37 -0.98 -10.38 -11.87
CA PHE A 37 -1.39 -10.52 -10.47
C PHE A 37 -1.72 -11.96 -10.10
N ILE A 38 -2.35 -12.72 -11.01
CA ILE A 38 -2.60 -14.16 -10.82
C ILE A 38 -1.28 -14.92 -10.70
N GLN A 39 -0.30 -14.62 -11.56
CA GLN A 39 1.04 -15.23 -11.52
C GLN A 39 1.79 -14.95 -10.21
N GLN A 40 1.45 -13.87 -9.52
CA GLN A 40 1.99 -13.55 -8.18
C GLN A 40 1.29 -14.32 -7.04
N GLY A 41 0.33 -15.21 -7.35
CA GLY A 41 -0.39 -16.04 -6.38
C GLY A 41 -1.65 -15.39 -5.80
N ASN A 42 -2.14 -14.30 -6.40
CA ASN A 42 -3.39 -13.66 -5.97
C ASN A 42 -4.63 -14.41 -6.48
N SER A 43 -5.75 -14.32 -5.76
CA SER A 43 -7.04 -14.83 -6.25
C SER A 43 -7.55 -14.00 -7.43
N ALA A 44 -8.48 -14.54 -8.22
CA ALA A 44 -9.10 -13.82 -9.34
C ALA A 44 -9.78 -12.52 -8.90
N GLU A 45 -10.54 -12.56 -7.80
CA GLU A 45 -11.21 -11.39 -7.25
C GLU A 45 -10.22 -10.31 -6.81
N LYS A 46 -9.16 -10.72 -6.10
CA LYS A 46 -8.10 -9.82 -5.64
C LYS A 46 -7.34 -9.20 -6.81
N SER A 47 -7.02 -10.00 -7.81
CA SER A 47 -6.31 -9.56 -9.01
C SER A 47 -7.13 -8.55 -9.82
N LEU A 48 -8.44 -8.74 -9.90
CA LEU A 48 -9.36 -7.80 -10.53
C LEU A 48 -9.41 -6.46 -9.77
N LYS A 49 -9.47 -6.50 -8.43
CA LYS A 49 -9.40 -5.29 -7.59
C LYS A 49 -8.09 -4.52 -7.81
N LEU A 50 -6.95 -5.21 -7.82
CA LEU A 50 -5.63 -4.60 -8.06
C LEU A 50 -5.54 -3.97 -9.46
N CYS A 51 -6.05 -4.65 -10.49
CA CYS A 51 -6.12 -4.15 -11.85
C CYS A 51 -6.94 -2.85 -11.94
N VAL A 52 -8.13 -2.85 -11.34
CA VAL A 52 -9.00 -1.66 -11.31
C VAL A 52 -8.36 -0.50 -10.57
N ASN A 53 -7.69 -0.76 -9.44
CA ASN A 53 -6.95 0.27 -8.69
C ASN A 53 -5.78 0.84 -9.50
N ASP A 54 -5.05 0.01 -10.26
CA ASP A 54 -3.94 0.45 -11.10
C ASP A 54 -4.43 1.38 -12.23
N ILE A 55 -5.56 1.04 -12.87
CA ILE A 55 -6.20 1.87 -13.90
C ILE A 55 -6.73 3.17 -13.29
N ARG A 56 -7.39 3.11 -12.12
CA ARG A 56 -7.89 4.28 -11.40
C ARG A 56 -6.78 5.27 -11.10
N ARG A 57 -5.64 4.79 -10.60
CA ARG A 57 -4.48 5.63 -10.28
C ARG A 57 -3.99 6.38 -11.52
N GLN A 58 -3.91 5.72 -12.67
CA GLN A 58 -3.44 6.33 -13.92
C GLN A 58 -4.43 7.41 -14.41
N ILE A 59 -5.73 7.10 -14.43
CA ILE A 59 -6.78 8.06 -14.83
C ILE A 59 -6.79 9.29 -13.91
N GLN A 60 -6.62 9.10 -12.60
CA GLN A 60 -6.54 10.19 -11.63
C GLN A 60 -5.26 11.03 -11.75
N GLN A 61 -4.13 10.41 -12.10
CA GLN A 61 -2.88 11.13 -12.39
C GLN A 61 -3.03 12.06 -13.60
N ASP A 62 -3.85 11.66 -14.57
CA ASP A 62 -4.17 12.47 -15.75
C ASP A 62 -5.30 13.50 -15.49
N GLY A 63 -5.82 13.58 -14.25
CA GLY A 63 -6.80 14.57 -13.82
C GLY A 63 -8.26 14.23 -14.15
N PHE A 64 -8.55 12.98 -14.51
CA PHE A 64 -9.90 12.52 -14.83
C PHE A 64 -10.55 11.78 -13.66
N ASP A 65 -11.88 11.82 -13.59
CA ASP A 65 -12.64 11.08 -12.59
C ASP A 65 -12.94 9.66 -13.08
N PHE A 66 -12.30 8.66 -12.46
CA PHE A 66 -12.50 7.23 -12.72
C PHE A 66 -13.97 6.80 -12.67
N ASN A 67 -14.75 7.37 -11.75
CA ASN A 67 -16.15 6.95 -11.55
C ASN A 67 -17.06 7.33 -12.72
N GLN A 68 -16.61 8.23 -13.61
CA GLN A 68 -17.33 8.57 -14.83
C GLN A 68 -17.30 7.43 -15.86
N PHE A 69 -16.30 6.55 -15.79
CA PHE A 69 -16.04 5.55 -16.83
C PHE A 69 -16.32 4.12 -16.37
N LEU A 70 -15.96 3.79 -15.11
CA LEU A 70 -16.02 2.42 -14.59
C LEU A 70 -16.72 2.35 -13.23
N ARG A 71 -17.87 3.04 -13.11
CA ARG A 71 -18.66 3.11 -11.87
C ARG A 71 -19.04 1.74 -11.30
N SER A 72 -19.35 0.77 -12.14
CA SER A 72 -19.70 -0.60 -11.70
C SER A 72 -18.56 -1.32 -10.98
N TYR A 73 -17.32 -0.82 -11.16
CA TYR A 73 -16.10 -1.30 -10.54
C TYR A 73 -15.57 -0.33 -9.47
N SER A 74 -16.42 0.55 -8.94
CA SER A 74 -16.14 1.24 -7.69
C SER A 74 -16.23 0.21 -6.56
N PHE A 75 -15.19 -0.63 -6.45
CA PHE A 75 -14.88 -1.24 -5.18
C PHE A 75 -14.77 -0.07 -4.21
N GLU A 76 -15.60 -0.06 -3.16
CA GLU A 76 -15.32 0.77 -1.98
C GLU A 76 -13.84 0.62 -1.71
N ASP A 77 -13.14 1.73 -1.41
CA ASP A 77 -11.76 1.69 -0.99
C ASP A 77 -11.71 0.77 0.24
N ILE A 78 -11.55 -0.52 -0.01
CA ILE A 78 -10.93 -1.45 0.90
C ILE A 78 -9.55 -0.84 0.94
N SER A 79 -9.42 0.06 1.92
CA SER A 79 -8.19 0.60 2.41
C SER A 79 -7.10 -0.42 2.15
N ASP A 80 -5.91 0.05 1.79
CA ASP A 80 -4.65 -0.71 1.76
C ASP A 80 -4.36 -1.60 3.01
N ARG A 81 -5.31 -1.73 3.93
CA ARG A 81 -5.45 -2.62 5.09
C ARG A 81 -5.49 -4.12 4.81
N GLU A 82 -5.90 -4.63 3.64
CA GLU A 82 -5.90 -6.11 3.46
C GLU A 82 -4.67 -6.65 2.72
N ASP A 83 -3.96 -5.83 1.93
CA ASP A 83 -2.78 -6.30 1.18
C ASP A 83 -1.42 -5.80 1.64
N ASN A 84 -1.38 -4.78 2.50
CA ASN A 84 -0.17 -4.54 3.30
C ASN A 84 -0.16 -5.34 4.61
N LEU A 85 -1.17 -6.19 4.86
CA LEU A 85 -1.26 -7.03 6.06
C LEU A 85 -0.73 -8.46 5.89
N VAL A 86 -0.46 -8.92 4.66
CA VAL A 86 0.11 -10.27 4.44
C VAL A 86 1.63 -10.21 4.39
N ASN A 87 2.24 -9.75 5.49
CA ASN A 87 3.40 -10.43 6.11
C ASN A 87 3.85 -9.84 7.47
N CYS A 88 2.95 -9.27 8.26
CA CYS A 88 3.27 -8.87 9.64
C CYS A 88 2.09 -9.10 10.59
N THR A 89 1.31 -10.16 10.37
CA THR A 89 0.46 -10.77 11.41
C THR A 89 1.07 -12.11 11.81
N VAL A 90 2.38 -12.12 12.05
CA VAL A 90 2.86 -12.96 13.13
C VAL A 90 2.41 -12.26 14.39
N ASN A 91 1.92 -13.04 15.34
CA ASN A 91 1.63 -12.67 16.71
C ASN A 91 2.93 -12.23 17.41
N SER A 92 3.52 -11.13 16.95
CA SER A 92 4.93 -10.76 17.10
C SER A 92 5.09 -9.32 17.57
N ASN A 93 4.11 -8.77 18.30
CA ASN A 93 4.22 -7.40 18.86
C ASN A 93 5.49 -7.21 19.72
N ASN A 94 6.15 -8.30 20.13
CA ASN A 94 7.43 -8.29 20.82
C ASN A 94 8.61 -8.91 20.06
N LEU A 95 8.44 -9.71 19.00
CA LEU A 95 9.59 -10.43 18.40
C LEU A 95 10.56 -9.44 17.74
N LEU A 96 10.08 -8.55 16.86
CA LEU A 96 10.94 -7.54 16.23
C LEU A 96 11.53 -6.55 17.23
N TRP A 97 10.86 -6.32 18.37
CA TRP A 97 11.34 -5.45 19.43
C TRP A 97 12.49 -6.10 20.21
N ASN A 98 12.38 -7.41 20.46
CA ASN A 98 13.39 -8.20 21.15
C ASN A 98 14.63 -8.46 20.27
N ASP A 99 14.48 -8.37 18.94
CA ASP A 99 15.57 -8.53 17.98
C ASP A 99 16.39 -7.24 17.74
N LEU A 100 16.03 -6.13 18.40
CA LEU A 100 16.80 -4.88 18.30
C LEU A 100 18.12 -5.00 19.06
N ASN A 101 19.20 -4.50 18.45
CA ASN A 101 20.46 -4.36 19.18
C ASN A 101 20.36 -3.23 20.22
N SER A 102 21.31 -3.19 21.15
CA SER A 102 21.31 -2.23 22.28
C SER A 102 21.22 -0.76 21.85
N TYR A 103 21.84 -0.38 20.73
CA TYR A 103 21.80 0.99 20.22
C TYR A 103 20.44 1.34 19.59
N GLN A 104 19.86 0.40 18.84
CA GLN A 104 18.53 0.55 18.26
C GLN A 104 17.45 0.63 19.35
N LEU A 105 17.56 -0.23 20.38
CA LEU A 105 16.66 -0.24 21.52
C LEU A 105 16.73 1.08 22.30
N LEU A 106 17.95 1.61 22.51
CA LEU A 106 18.15 2.90 23.18
C LEU A 106 17.47 4.06 22.42
N GLY A 107 17.63 4.09 21.10
CA GLY A 107 16.95 5.07 20.25
C GLY A 107 15.42 4.93 20.32
N ALA A 108 14.93 3.69 20.26
CA ALA A 108 13.52 3.38 20.33
C ALA A 108 12.88 3.81 21.67
N ASP A 109 13.55 3.52 22.80
CA ASP A 109 13.09 3.92 24.14
C ASP A 109 13.07 5.44 24.32
N THR A 110 14.03 6.14 23.73
CA THR A 110 14.08 7.61 23.75
C THR A 110 12.86 8.21 23.04
N ILE A 111 12.50 7.65 21.88
CA ILE A 111 11.32 8.06 21.13
C ILE A 111 10.05 7.72 21.91
N LEU A 112 9.94 6.52 22.49
CA LEU A 112 8.78 6.11 23.29
C LEU A 112 8.53 7.03 24.49
N LYS A 113 9.60 7.37 25.24
CA LYS A 113 9.50 8.27 26.39
C LYS A 113 9.02 9.67 25.99
N SER A 114 9.39 10.15 24.81
CA SER A 114 8.93 11.45 24.31
C SER A 114 7.43 11.49 24.01
N ILE A 115 6.83 10.35 23.69
CA ILE A 115 5.42 10.23 23.34
C ILE A 115 4.54 10.17 24.58
N VAL A 116 5.00 9.48 25.64
CA VAL A 116 4.30 9.35 26.91
C VAL A 116 4.54 10.56 27.83
N GLY A 117 5.69 11.24 27.68
CA GLY A 117 6.06 12.41 28.47
C GLY A 117 5.39 13.71 28.03
N LEU A 118 5.42 14.72 28.91
CA LEU A 118 4.98 16.10 28.63
C LEU A 118 5.94 16.88 27.70
N ASN A 119 6.89 16.18 27.06
CA ASN A 119 7.95 16.82 26.30
C ASN A 119 7.42 17.31 24.95
N SER A 120 7.76 18.54 24.57
CA SER A 120 7.27 19.15 23.32
C SER A 120 8.03 18.67 22.08
N GLN A 121 9.21 18.06 22.26
CA GLN A 121 10.02 17.53 21.18
C GLN A 121 9.51 16.17 20.70
N LYS A 122 8.92 16.15 19.50
CA LYS A 122 8.35 14.94 18.87
C LYS A 122 9.04 14.55 17.55
N CYS A 123 10.05 15.30 17.14
CA CYS A 123 10.80 15.06 15.92
C CYS A 123 12.19 14.50 16.27
N PHE A 124 12.53 13.34 15.69
CA PHE A 124 13.79 12.65 15.92
C PHE A 124 14.46 12.33 14.59
N TYR A 125 15.77 12.46 14.56
CA TYR A 125 16.60 12.03 13.45
C TYR A 125 17.39 10.81 13.89
N ILE A 126 17.31 9.72 13.11
CA ILE A 126 18.02 8.47 13.39
C ILE A 126 19.13 8.33 12.35
N ASP A 127 20.37 8.57 12.78
CA ASP A 127 21.54 8.37 11.94
C ASP A 127 22.19 7.00 12.18
N GLY A 128 22.80 6.47 11.12
CA GLY A 128 23.66 5.30 11.25
C GLY A 128 24.29 4.90 9.93
N PRO A 129 25.45 4.21 9.96
CA PRO A 129 26.14 3.74 8.76
C PRO A 129 25.30 2.73 7.95
N GLY A 130 25.64 2.54 6.67
CA GLY A 130 24.99 1.52 5.84
C GLY A 130 25.03 0.14 6.50
N GLY A 131 23.92 -0.62 6.45
CA GLY A 131 23.85 -1.95 7.06
C GLY A 131 23.55 -1.99 8.57
N SER A 132 23.44 -0.85 9.27
CA SER A 132 23.17 -0.79 10.72
C SER A 132 21.75 -1.19 11.16
N GLY A 133 20.93 -1.75 10.26
CA GLY A 133 19.58 -2.22 10.59
C GLY A 133 18.54 -1.12 10.87
N LYS A 134 18.75 0.11 10.38
CA LYS A 134 17.78 1.22 10.50
C LYS A 134 16.36 0.83 10.06
N THR A 135 16.24 0.08 8.97
CA THR A 135 14.95 -0.44 8.48
C THR A 135 14.26 -1.35 9.49
N SER A 136 15.02 -2.19 10.21
CA SER A 136 14.48 -3.06 11.27
C SER A 136 13.95 -2.24 12.45
N LEU A 137 14.69 -1.19 12.84
CA LEU A 137 14.25 -0.25 13.87
C LEU A 137 12.96 0.49 13.47
N TYR A 138 12.86 1.00 12.25
CA TYR A 138 11.63 1.65 11.76
C TYR A 138 10.43 0.69 11.79
N ARG A 139 10.62 -0.57 11.38
CA ARG A 139 9.57 -1.60 11.42
C ARG A 139 9.10 -1.89 12.84
N ALA A 140 10.03 -2.06 13.78
CA ALA A 140 9.71 -2.29 15.18
C ALA A 140 8.93 -1.11 15.80
N LEU A 141 9.33 0.12 15.50
CA LEU A 141 8.64 1.33 15.95
C LEU A 141 7.22 1.41 15.40
N ILE A 142 7.04 1.24 14.08
CA ILE A 142 5.71 1.29 13.45
C ILE A 142 4.76 0.26 14.08
N GLN A 143 5.22 -0.98 14.28
CA GLN A 143 4.43 -2.02 14.95
C GLN A 143 4.05 -1.63 16.39
N LYS A 144 4.97 -1.01 17.14
CA LYS A 144 4.72 -0.56 18.52
C LYS A 144 3.74 0.62 18.58
N PHE A 145 3.75 1.51 17.57
CA PHE A 145 2.98 2.75 17.57
C PHE A 145 1.56 2.65 16.99
N ILE A 146 1.33 1.78 16.00
CA ILE A 146 0.00 1.59 15.40
C ILE A 146 -1.11 1.32 16.45
N PRO A 147 -0.89 0.50 17.50
CA PRO A 147 -1.89 0.28 18.54
C PRO A 147 -2.15 1.49 19.44
N ILE A 148 -1.14 2.35 19.65
CA ILE A 148 -1.19 3.48 20.61
C ILE A 148 -1.93 4.70 20.00
N GLY A 149 -1.97 4.81 18.68
CA GLY A 149 -2.64 5.90 17.96
C GLY A 149 -4.16 5.75 17.80
N LYS A 150 -4.77 4.65 18.27
CA LYS A 150 -6.22 4.52 18.34
C LYS A 150 -6.73 5.41 19.47
N LYS A 151 -7.18 6.63 19.14
CA LYS A 151 -8.11 7.35 20.00
C LYS A 151 -9.43 6.59 19.99
N ASP A 152 -9.95 6.31 21.19
CA ASP A 152 -11.38 6.01 21.39
C ASP A 152 -12.26 7.16 20.85
#